data_AF-K1T750-F1
#
_entry.id   AF-K1T750-F1
#
_cell.length_a   1.000
_cell.length_b   1.000
_cell.length_c   1.000
_cell.angle_alpha   90.00
_cell.angle_beta   90.00
_cell.angle_gamma   90.00
#
_symmetry.space_group_name_H-M   'P 1'
#
loop_
_entity.id
_entity.type
_entity.pdbx_description
1 polymer ?
#
loop_
_entity_poly.entity_id
_entity_poly.type
_entity_poly.pdbx_seq_one_letter_code
_entity_poly.pdbx_strand_id
1 'polypeptide(L)'
;MTSNRSNGIFYGVDLVTVILYVLIVIAGWLSITSASYDETSPALFSFSHFYMKQLVWVGVAWAVAVVVLLLDERFYHMYAYPAYFVGLAMLVAALLFGREVNGAKAWFEFGSFRVQPVEF
;
A
#
# COMPACT_ATOMS: atom_id res chain seq x y z
N MET A 1 42.35 -11.45 5.30
CA MET A 1 41.03 -11.79 5.84
C MET A 1 40.36 -10.50 6.30
N THR A 2 39.71 -9.77 5.38
CA THR A 2 38.97 -8.55 5.71
C THR A 2 37.48 -8.90 5.65
N SER A 3 36.88 -9.09 6.82
CA SER A 3 35.43 -9.23 6.99
C SER A 3 34.78 -7.88 6.68
N ASN A 4 34.48 -7.65 5.40
CA ASN A 4 33.72 -6.50 4.96
C ASN A 4 32.25 -6.73 5.34
N ARG A 5 31.90 -6.53 6.61
CA ARG A 5 30.52 -6.39 7.06
C ARG A 5 30.05 -5.00 6.65
N SER A 6 29.74 -4.83 5.37
CA SER A 6 28.81 -3.79 4.96
C SER A 6 27.45 -4.21 5.52
N ASN A 7 27.08 -3.68 6.69
CA ASN A 7 25.69 -3.71 7.14
C ASN A 7 24.88 -2.86 6.16
N GLY A 8 24.54 -3.45 5.01
CA GLY A 8 23.63 -2.84 4.07
C GLY A 8 22.25 -2.79 4.71
N ILE A 9 21.46 -1.79 4.32
CA ILE A 9 20.06 -1.60 4.74
C ILE A 9 19.20 -2.85 4.43
N PHE A 10 19.72 -3.73 3.56
CA PHE A 10 19.12 -5.00 3.15
C PHE A 10 19.62 -6.23 3.95
N TYR A 11 20.44 -6.05 4.99
CA TYR A 11 20.92 -7.17 5.80
C TYR A 11 19.78 -7.73 6.66
N GLY A 12 19.39 -8.99 6.41
CA GLY A 12 18.24 -9.63 7.06
C GLY A 12 16.94 -9.60 6.25
N VAL A 13 16.94 -8.98 5.06
CA VAL A 13 15.80 -9.03 4.15
C VAL A 13 15.76 -10.38 3.44
N ASP A 14 14.65 -11.10 3.55
CA ASP A 14 14.41 -12.34 2.78
C ASP A 14 14.11 -12.01 1.31
N LEU A 15 15.16 -12.09 0.48
CA LEU A 15 15.09 -11.76 -0.94
C LEU A 15 14.11 -12.66 -1.70
N VAL A 16 13.90 -13.91 -1.27
CA VAL A 16 12.95 -14.83 -1.91
C VAL A 16 11.53 -14.28 -1.76
N THR A 17 11.14 -13.89 -0.54
CA THR A 17 9.84 -13.27 -0.27
C THR A 17 9.66 -11.97 -1.07
N VAL A 18 10.69 -11.13 -1.16
CA VAL A 18 10.62 -9.89 -1.95
C VAL A 18 10.41 -10.17 -3.45
N ILE A 19 11.13 -11.15 -4.01
CA ILE A 19 10.96 -11.53 -5.43
C ILE A 19 9.55 -12.07 -5.67
N LEU A 20 9.05 -12.95 -4.80
CA LEU A 20 7.68 -13.48 -4.91
C LEU A 20 6.64 -12.37 -4.85
N TYR A 21 6.80 -11.41 -3.93
CA TYR A 21 5.94 -10.22 -3.84
C TYR A 21 5.94 -9.42 -5.15
N VAL A 22 7.13 -9.12 -5.70
CA VAL A 22 7.27 -8.38 -6.97
C VAL A 22 6.54 -9.09 -8.11
N LEU A 23 6.69 -10.41 -8.23
CA LEU A 23 6.04 -11.20 -9.27
C LEU A 23 4.50 -11.12 -9.18
N ILE A 24 3.95 -11.22 -7.96
CA ILE A 24 2.51 -11.11 -7.73
C ILE A 24 2.01 -9.71 -8.09
N VAL A 25 2.73 -8.66 -7.70
CA VAL A 25 2.37 -7.27 -8.02
C VAL A 25 2.36 -7.04 -9.53
N ILE A 26 3.37 -7.53 -10.26
CA ILE A 26 3.43 -7.42 -11.72
C ILE A 26 2.27 -8.20 -12.37
N ALA A 27 2.02 -9.43 -11.93
CA ALA A 27 0.91 -10.25 -12.45
C ALA A 27 -0.46 -9.57 -12.21
N GLY A 28 -0.66 -9.00 -11.02
CA GLY A 28 -1.87 -8.24 -10.70
C GLY A 28 -2.03 -6.99 -11.55
N TRP A 29 -0.94 -6.23 -11.75
CA TRP A 29 -0.98 -5.05 -12.61
C TRP A 29 -1.29 -5.40 -14.07
N LEU A 30 -0.68 -6.47 -14.60
CA LEU A 30 -0.97 -6.99 -15.95
C LEU A 30 -2.42 -7.46 -16.09
N SER A 31 -2.99 -8.07 -15.05
CA SER A 31 -4.40 -8.47 -15.05
C SER A 31 -5.34 -7.26 -15.13
N ILE A 32 -5.04 -6.19 -14.39
CA ILE A 32 -5.84 -4.95 -14.40
C ILE A 32 -5.73 -4.23 -15.74
N THR A 33 -4.53 -4.13 -16.31
CA THR A 33 -4.34 -3.51 -17.63
C THR A 33 -5.10 -4.28 -18.70
N SER A 34 -5.06 -5.62 -18.68
CA SER A 34 -5.77 -6.46 -19.64
C SER A 34 -7.29 -6.35 -19.51
N ALA A 35 -7.82 -6.27 -18.28
CA ALA A 35 -9.28 -6.20 -18.06
C ALA A 35 -9.87 -4.80 -18.32
N SER A 36 -9.05 -3.76 -18.23
CA SER A 36 -9.47 -2.36 -18.36
C SER A 36 -8.99 -1.70 -19.66
N TYR A 37 -8.48 -2.49 -20.60
CA TYR A 37 -7.98 -1.99 -21.88
C TYR A 37 -9.16 -1.60 -22.79
N ASP A 38 -9.23 -0.32 -23.14
CA ASP A 38 -10.23 0.23 -24.05
C ASP A 38 -9.50 0.85 -25.25
N GLU A 39 -9.75 0.31 -26.46
CA GLU A 39 -9.06 0.67 -27.71
C GLU A 39 -9.38 2.09 -28.19
N THR A 40 -10.38 2.75 -27.61
CA THR A 40 -10.96 4.00 -28.14
C THR A 40 -10.24 5.28 -27.72
N SER A 41 -9.20 5.20 -26.87
CA SER A 41 -8.46 6.37 -26.37
C SER A 41 -6.94 6.19 -26.56
N PRO A 42 -6.29 6.84 -27.55
CA PRO A 42 -4.84 6.70 -27.81
C PRO A 42 -3.94 7.35 -26.74
N ALA A 43 -4.51 7.85 -25.64
CA ALA A 43 -3.76 8.44 -24.53
C ALA A 43 -3.37 7.36 -23.50
N LEU A 44 -2.47 6.45 -23.87
CA LEU A 44 -1.93 5.39 -23.00
C LEU A 44 -1.31 5.92 -21.67
N PHE A 45 -1.05 7.21 -21.56
CA PHE A 45 -0.49 7.89 -20.38
C PHE A 45 -1.47 8.86 -19.69
N SER A 46 -2.78 8.70 -19.88
CA SER A 46 -3.73 9.50 -19.10
C SER A 46 -3.90 8.94 -17.68
N PHE A 47 -3.69 9.79 -16.67
CA PHE A 47 -3.96 9.48 -15.25
C PHE A 47 -5.46 9.19 -14.96
N SER A 48 -6.34 9.36 -15.95
CA SER A 48 -7.75 8.97 -15.85
C SER A 48 -7.96 7.46 -15.82
N HIS A 49 -7.04 6.67 -16.41
CA HIS A 49 -7.21 5.23 -16.51
C HIS A 49 -6.88 4.50 -15.19
N PHE A 50 -7.69 3.47 -14.87
CA PHE A 50 -7.55 2.68 -13.64
C PHE A 50 -6.17 2.04 -13.48
N TYR A 51 -5.55 1.57 -14.57
CA TYR A 51 -4.23 0.95 -14.53
C TYR A 51 -3.09 1.94 -14.20
N MET A 52 -3.24 3.22 -14.59
CA MET A 52 -2.28 4.27 -14.21
C MET A 52 -2.40 4.62 -12.73
N LYS A 53 -3.63 4.68 -12.19
CA LYS A 53 -3.84 4.85 -10.74
C LYS A 53 -3.22 3.70 -9.96
N GLN A 54 -3.35 2.46 -10.43
CA GLN A 54 -2.73 1.31 -9.79
C GLN A 54 -1.20 1.41 -9.77
N LEU A 55 -0.58 1.85 -10.87
CA LEU A 55 0.86 2.03 -10.94
C LEU A 55 1.37 3.09 -9.94
N VAL A 56 0.62 4.19 -9.78
CA VAL A 56 0.92 5.21 -8.77
C VAL A 56 0.86 4.61 -7.36
N TRP A 57 -0.17 3.82 -7.05
CA TRP A 57 -0.30 3.15 -5.75
C TRP A 57 0.80 2.13 -5.48
N VAL A 58 1.23 1.38 -6.49
CA VAL A 58 2.40 0.49 -6.38
C VAL A 58 3.64 1.32 -6.03
N GLY A 59 3.87 2.44 -6.71
CA GLY A 59 4.99 3.34 -6.40
C GLY A 59 4.95 3.89 -4.97
N VAL A 60 3.78 4.32 -4.51
CA VAL A 60 3.56 4.78 -3.12
C VAL A 60 3.83 3.65 -2.12
N ALA A 61 3.35 2.43 -2.39
CA ALA A 61 3.59 1.28 -1.53
C ALA A 61 5.09 0.95 -1.40
N TRP A 62 5.86 1.02 -2.49
CA TRP A 62 7.31 0.85 -2.46
C TRP A 62 8.02 1.94 -1.67
N ALA A 63 7.61 3.20 -1.82
CA ALA A 63 8.16 4.31 -1.03
C ALA A 63 7.90 4.09 0.47
N VAL A 64 6.67 3.70 0.84
CA VAL A 64 6.31 3.37 2.23
C VAL A 64 7.12 2.17 2.74
N ALA A 65 7.28 1.11 1.94
CA ALA A 65 8.08 -0.06 2.32
C ALA A 65 9.54 0.30 2.63
N VAL A 66 10.16 1.19 1.84
CA VAL A 66 11.51 1.69 2.13
C VAL A 66 11.54 2.48 3.45
N VAL A 67 10.57 3.34 3.70
CA VAL A 67 10.48 4.09 4.99
C VAL A 67 10.33 3.12 6.17
N VAL A 68 9.50 2.09 6.03
CA VAL A 68 9.30 1.04 7.05
C VAL A 68 10.60 0.28 7.33
N LEU A 69 11.38 -0.05 6.29
CA LEU A 69 12.69 -0.72 6.45
C LEU A 69 13.75 0.17 7.14
N LEU A 70 13.60 1.50 7.07
CA LEU A 70 14.49 2.44 7.74
C LEU A 70 14.14 2.67 9.21
N LEU A 71 12.95 2.23 9.65
CA LEU A 71 12.50 2.36 11.04
C LEU A 71 13.05 1.20 11.89
N ASP A 72 13.53 1.53 13.08
CA ASP A 72 14.02 0.56 14.06
C ASP A 72 12.87 -0.19 14.76
N GLU A 73 13.13 -1.43 15.21
CA GLU A 73 12.16 -2.30 15.90
C GLU A 73 11.52 -1.62 17.13
N ARG A 74 12.30 -0.76 17.80
CA ARG A 74 11.88 -0.02 19.00
C ARG A 74 10.76 0.97 18.70
N PHE A 75 10.76 1.56 17.51
CA PHE A 75 9.71 2.47 17.08
C PHE A 75 8.37 1.73 17.04
N TYR A 76 8.34 0.52 16.46
CA TYR A 76 7.13 -0.29 16.38
C TYR A 76 6.59 -0.66 17.77
N HIS A 77 7.46 -1.06 18.70
CA HIS A 77 7.03 -1.38 20.06
C HIS A 77 6.49 -0.18 20.84
N MET A 78 7.09 1.01 20.68
CA MET A 78 6.62 2.22 21.35
C MET A 78 5.26 2.69 20.81
N TYR A 79 5.05 2.59 19.50
CA TYR A 79 3.82 3.06 18.85
C TYR A 79 2.73 1.99 18.73
N ALA A 80 2.98 0.73 19.11
CA ALA A 80 2.00 -0.36 19.01
C ALA A 80 0.68 -0.05 19.72
N TYR A 81 0.71 0.33 21.00
CA TYR A 81 -0.50 0.64 21.75
C TYR A 81 -1.21 1.92 21.26
N PRO A 82 -0.50 3.06 21.05
CA PRO A 82 -1.12 4.23 20.44
C PRO A 82 -1.76 3.94 19.09
N ALA A 83 -1.07 3.24 18.19
CA ALA A 83 -1.58 2.89 16.86
C ALA A 83 -2.84 2.03 16.96
N TYR A 84 -2.85 1.04 17.86
CA TYR A 84 -4.02 0.18 18.10
C TYR A 84 -5.26 0.98 18.56
N PHE A 85 -5.10 1.87 19.54
CA PHE A 85 -6.23 2.70 20.01
C PHE A 85 -6.70 3.68 18.94
N VAL A 86 -5.80 4.22 18.13
CA VAL A 86 -6.14 5.06 16.98
C VAL A 86 -6.90 4.26 15.93
N GLY A 87 -6.48 3.04 15.60
CA GLY A 87 -7.20 2.12 14.70
C GLY A 87 -8.62 1.83 15.19
N LEU A 88 -8.77 1.51 16.48
CA LEU A 88 -10.08 1.29 17.09
C LEU A 88 -10.97 2.54 17.02
N ALA A 89 -10.41 3.72 17.31
CA ALA A 89 -11.13 4.97 17.19
C ALA A 89 -11.56 5.26 15.75
N MET A 90 -10.70 4.96 14.76
CA MET A 90 -11.03 5.10 13.34
C MET A 90 -12.15 4.14 12.91
N LEU A 91 -12.19 2.91 13.41
CA LEU A 91 -13.28 1.97 13.15
C LEU A 91 -14.62 2.48 13.68
N VAL A 92 -14.64 3.00 14.91
CA VAL A 92 -15.84 3.63 15.48
C VAL A 92 -16.24 4.86 14.65
N ALA A 93 -15.27 5.69 14.27
CA ALA A 93 -15.52 6.86 13.44
C ALA A 93 -16.06 6.48 12.05
N ALA A 94 -15.66 5.35 11.45
CA ALA A 94 -16.20 4.89 10.18
C ALA A 94 -17.66 4.44 10.29
N LEU A 95 -18.07 3.87 11.41
CA LEU A 95 -19.48 3.54 11.62
C LEU A 95 -20.37 4.79 11.69
N LEU A 96 -19.85 5.87 12.29
CA LEU A 96 -20.57 7.13 12.48
C LEU A 96 -20.55 8.01 11.23
N PHE A 97 -19.38 8.19 10.63
CA PHE A 97 -19.11 9.18 9.57
C PHE A 97 -18.63 8.57 8.24
N GLY A 98 -18.44 7.25 8.18
CA GLY A 98 -18.01 6.57 6.97
C GLY A 98 -19.08 6.59 5.88
N ARG A 99 -18.62 6.62 4.64
CA ARG A 99 -19.50 6.53 3.48
C ARG A 99 -20.00 5.09 3.34
N GLU A 100 -21.29 4.96 3.05
CA GLU A 100 -21.90 3.68 2.76
C GLU A 100 -21.56 3.25 1.33
N VAL A 101 -20.92 2.09 1.21
CA VAL A 101 -20.59 1.43 -0.06
C VAL A 101 -21.12 0.01 0.03
N ASN A 102 -21.98 -0.39 -0.91
CA ASN A 102 -22.61 -1.73 -0.93
C ASN A 102 -23.37 -2.10 0.37
N GLY A 103 -24.00 -1.13 1.05
CA GLY A 103 -24.77 -1.36 2.27
C GLY A 103 -23.94 -1.39 3.57
N ALA A 104 -22.63 -1.14 3.50
CA ALA A 104 -21.74 -1.10 4.66
C ALA A 104 -20.98 0.22 4.74
N LYS A 105 -20.87 0.78 5.96
CA LYS A 105 -20.04 1.96 6.24
C LYS A 105 -18.65 1.53 6.66
N ALA A 106 -17.73 1.46 5.70
CA ALA A 106 -16.36 0.98 5.93
C ALA A 106 -15.28 1.94 5.39
N TRP A 107 -15.68 3.00 4.68
CA TRP A 107 -14.76 3.84 3.92
C TRP A 107 -14.85 5.29 4.34
N PHE A 108 -13.70 5.92 4.57
CA PHE A 108 -13.58 7.36 4.57
C PHE A 108 -13.22 7.82 3.16
N GLU A 109 -14.01 8.73 2.59
CA GLU A 109 -13.76 9.26 1.26
C GLU A 109 -13.35 10.74 1.33
N PHE A 110 -12.13 11.00 0.88
CA PHE A 110 -11.55 12.33 0.78
C PHE A 110 -11.35 12.65 -0.70
N GLY A 111 -12.42 13.12 -1.35
CA GLY A 111 -12.41 13.43 -2.78
C GLY A 111 -12.10 12.19 -3.63
N SER A 112 -10.90 12.14 -4.22
CA SER A 112 -10.44 11.00 -5.04
C SER A 112 -9.73 9.90 -4.25
N PHE A 113 -9.46 10.11 -2.97
CA PHE A 113 -8.81 9.13 -2.10
C PHE A 113 -9.82 8.46 -1.20
N ARG A 114 -9.65 7.15 -1.00
CA ARG A 114 -10.45 6.37 -0.07
C ARG A 114 -9.51 5.68 0.89
N VAL A 115 -9.81 5.80 2.18
CA VAL A 115 -9.01 5.22 3.26
C VAL A 115 -9.91 4.25 4.01
N GLN A 116 -9.44 3.01 4.17
CA GLN A 116 -10.15 1.98 4.91
C GLN A 116 -9.52 1.82 6.30
N PRO A 117 -10.24 2.13 7.38
CA PRO A 117 -9.70 2.03 8.74
C PRO A 117 -9.27 0.63 9.16
N VAL A 118 -9.80 -0.42 8.53
CA VAL A 118 -9.49 -1.81 8.87
C VAL A 118 -8.05 -2.20 8.50
N GLU A 119 -7.39 -1.43 7.65
CA GLU A 119 -6.02 -1.70 7.22
C GLU A 119 -4.96 -1.21 8.24
N PHE A 120 -5.39 -0.51 9.31
CA PHE A 120 -4.53 0.05 10.37
C PHE A 120 -4.74 -0.67 11.70
#